data_AF-A0A344W937-F1
#
_entry.id   AF-A0A344W937-F1
#
_cell.length_a   1.000
_cell.length_b   1.000
_cell.length_c   1.000
_cell.angle_alpha   90.00
_cell.angle_beta   90.00
_cell.angle_gamma   90.00
#
_symmetry.space_group_name_H-M   'P 1'
#
loop_
_entity.id
_entity.type
_entity.pdbx_description
1 polymer ?
#
loop_
_entity_poly.entity_id
_entity_poly.type
_entity_poly.pdbx_seq_one_letter_code
_entity_poly.pdbx_strand_id
1 'polypeptide(L)'
;MEKTDLKKNMSIIENHLNQNNIILSDSGIELFETLDLSCCELLESVDGIANLPNLTTLDLNECQFLNSVDGLANLPNLTTLDLSHCNIKNIDGLANLTSLTELHLNYCNALKNIDGLANLINLTELTIAGGCPVDNLNALINLPNLTILFLEGMESFHDLEGHDLDMYDRQTVSDFQEFIKIL
;
A
#
# COMPACT_ATOMS: atom_id res chain seq x y z
N MET A 1 10.63 -0.74 -27.87
CA MET A 1 11.36 -1.52 -26.85
C MET A 1 11.02 -2.97 -27.04
N GLU A 2 12.02 -3.84 -27.24
CA GLU A 2 11.81 -5.28 -27.38
C GLU A 2 11.66 -5.94 -26.01
N LYS A 3 10.86 -7.02 -25.92
CA LYS A 3 10.69 -7.84 -24.69
C LYS A 3 12.02 -8.34 -24.09
N THR A 4 13.09 -8.32 -24.86
CA THR A 4 14.45 -8.70 -24.49
C THR A 4 15.12 -7.68 -23.57
N ASP A 5 14.77 -6.40 -23.66
CA ASP A 5 15.35 -5.33 -22.84
C ASP A 5 14.73 -5.29 -21.43
N LEU A 6 13.44 -5.60 -21.30
CA LEU A 6 12.74 -5.74 -20.01
C LEU A 6 13.33 -6.86 -19.15
N LYS A 7 13.65 -8.02 -19.73
CA LYS A 7 14.27 -9.14 -19.01
C LYS A 7 15.68 -8.83 -18.51
N LYS A 8 16.42 -7.97 -19.23
CA LYS A 8 17.79 -7.59 -18.85
C LYS A 8 17.79 -6.59 -17.69
N ASN A 9 16.78 -5.72 -17.62
CA ASN A 9 16.56 -4.80 -16.50
C ASN A 9 16.08 -5.53 -15.23
N MET A 10 15.25 -6.57 -15.37
CA MET A 10 14.79 -7.41 -14.25
C MET A 10 15.95 -8.15 -13.57
N SER A 11 16.91 -8.68 -14.34
CA SER A 11 18.09 -9.38 -13.78
C SER A 11 19.08 -8.45 -13.04
N ILE A 12 19.08 -7.15 -13.34
CA ILE A 12 19.87 -6.14 -12.61
C ILE A 12 19.18 -5.77 -11.29
N ILE A 13 17.85 -5.67 -11.29
CA ILE A 13 17.04 -5.45 -10.09
C ILE A 13 17.14 -6.67 -9.15
N GLU A 14 16.95 -7.90 -9.65
CA GLU A 14 17.13 -9.14 -8.86
C GLU A 14 18.53 -9.30 -8.25
N ASN A 15 19.59 -8.87 -8.95
CA ASN A 15 20.96 -8.92 -8.41
C ASN A 15 21.22 -7.86 -7.33
N HIS A 16 20.53 -6.70 -7.38
CA HIS A 16 20.64 -5.66 -6.36
C HIS A 16 19.70 -5.89 -5.16
N LEU A 17 18.56 -6.58 -5.36
CA LEU A 17 17.64 -6.98 -4.30
C LEU A 17 18.24 -8.04 -3.37
N ASN A 18 19.07 -8.94 -3.89
CA ASN A 18 19.79 -9.94 -3.08
C ASN A 18 20.96 -9.37 -2.25
N GLN A 19 21.25 -8.06 -2.32
CA GLN A 19 22.38 -7.43 -1.62
C GLN A 19 22.00 -6.22 -0.74
N ASN A 20 20.72 -6.04 -0.39
CA ASN A 20 20.26 -5.06 0.61
C ASN A 20 20.71 -3.60 0.37
N ASN A 21 20.89 -3.18 -0.90
CA ASN A 21 21.09 -1.78 -1.26
C ASN A 21 20.61 -1.57 -2.70
N ILE A 22 19.39 -1.06 -2.86
CA ILE A 22 18.88 -0.63 -4.16
C ILE A 22 19.63 0.65 -4.54
N ILE A 23 20.60 0.55 -5.46
CA ILE A 23 21.19 1.72 -6.14
C ILE A 23 20.90 1.55 -7.62
N LEU A 24 19.78 2.10 -8.07
CA LEU A 24 19.48 2.20 -9.50
C LEU A 24 20.32 3.36 -10.05
N SER A 25 21.40 3.02 -10.78
CA SER A 25 22.27 4.01 -11.42
C SER A 25 21.51 4.80 -12.50
N ASP A 26 21.82 6.10 -12.60
CA ASP A 26 21.04 7.18 -13.24
C ASP A 26 20.53 6.97 -14.69
N SER A 27 20.98 5.94 -15.40
CA SER A 27 20.54 5.65 -16.77
C SER A 27 19.49 4.53 -16.81
N GLY A 28 18.21 4.89 -16.65
CA GLY A 28 17.08 3.95 -16.82
C GLY A 28 15.91 4.18 -15.86
N ILE A 29 16.11 4.97 -14.80
CA ILE A 29 15.09 5.27 -13.78
C ILE A 29 13.82 5.95 -14.35
N GLU A 30 13.96 6.69 -15.44
CA GLU A 30 12.85 7.39 -16.11
C GLU A 30 11.87 6.44 -16.82
N LEU A 31 12.14 5.14 -16.91
CA LEU A 31 11.28 4.16 -17.61
C LEU A 31 10.48 3.24 -16.68
N PHE A 32 10.73 3.28 -15.37
CA PHE A 32 10.06 2.38 -14.43
C PHE A 32 8.70 2.95 -13.99
N GLU A 33 7.65 2.53 -14.69
CA GLU A 33 6.26 2.77 -14.28
C GLU A 33 5.76 1.69 -13.31
N THR A 34 6.25 0.47 -13.45
CA THR A 34 5.89 -0.66 -12.58
C THR A 34 7.14 -1.30 -12.00
N LEU A 35 7.12 -1.59 -10.71
CA LEU A 35 8.15 -2.31 -10.00
C LEU A 35 7.52 -3.41 -9.14
N ASP A 36 7.96 -4.64 -9.38
CA ASP A 36 7.54 -5.81 -8.62
C ASP A 36 8.70 -6.22 -7.70
N LEU A 37 8.49 -6.06 -6.40
CA LEU A 37 9.37 -6.49 -5.31
C LEU A 37 8.67 -7.55 -4.44
N SER A 38 7.61 -8.18 -4.95
CA SER A 38 6.89 -9.22 -4.22
C SER A 38 7.84 -10.37 -3.82
N CYS A 39 7.55 -10.99 -2.69
CA CYS A 39 8.35 -12.08 -2.09
C CYS A 39 9.83 -11.71 -1.84
N CYS A 40 10.18 -10.42 -1.79
CA CYS A 40 11.52 -10.01 -1.34
C CYS A 40 11.61 -10.17 0.18
N GLU A 41 11.74 -11.42 0.64
CA GLU A 41 11.60 -11.77 2.04
C GLU A 41 12.55 -10.98 2.94
N LEU A 42 13.78 -10.73 2.49
CA LEU A 42 14.86 -10.01 3.21
C LEU A 42 14.82 -8.47 3.06
N LEU A 43 13.83 -7.91 2.37
CA LEU A 43 13.76 -6.46 2.15
C LEU A 43 13.40 -5.74 3.46
N GLU A 44 14.34 -4.97 4.01
CA GLU A 44 14.12 -4.21 5.25
C GLU A 44 13.73 -2.75 5.01
N SER A 45 14.05 -2.19 3.83
CA SER A 45 13.80 -0.79 3.47
C SER A 45 13.59 -0.62 1.96
N VAL A 46 12.81 0.41 1.61
CA VAL A 46 12.52 0.84 0.24
C VAL A 46 13.20 2.18 -0.13
N ASP A 47 14.14 2.67 0.69
CA ASP A 47 14.78 3.99 0.46
C ASP A 47 15.46 4.11 -0.90
N GLY A 48 15.98 3.00 -1.43
CA GLY A 48 16.67 3.01 -2.72
C GLY A 48 15.76 3.14 -3.94
N ILE A 49 14.42 3.11 -3.76
CA ILE A 49 13.46 3.42 -4.83
C ILE A 49 12.87 4.83 -4.72
N ALA A 50 13.25 5.63 -3.71
CA ALA A 50 12.70 6.97 -3.47
C ALA A 50 12.87 7.96 -4.65
N ASN A 51 13.77 7.64 -5.60
CA ASN A 51 14.06 8.46 -6.77
C ASN A 51 13.60 7.82 -8.08
N LEU A 52 12.49 7.06 -8.06
CA LEU A 52 11.82 6.58 -9.27
C LEU A 52 10.66 7.52 -9.65
N PRO A 53 10.93 8.62 -10.39
CA PRO A 53 9.96 9.71 -10.56
C PRO A 53 8.72 9.29 -11.32
N ASN A 54 8.79 8.22 -12.13
CA ASN A 54 7.70 7.77 -12.98
C ASN A 54 7.00 6.51 -12.45
N LEU A 55 7.34 6.05 -11.24
CA LEU A 55 6.75 4.84 -10.68
C LEU A 55 5.27 5.08 -10.35
N THR A 56 4.39 4.30 -10.96
CA THR A 56 2.95 4.31 -10.77
C THR A 56 2.44 3.08 -10.04
N THR A 57 3.12 1.94 -10.18
CA THR A 57 2.71 0.67 -9.58
C THR A 57 3.87 0.04 -8.84
N LEU A 58 3.65 -0.29 -7.56
CA LEU A 58 4.64 -0.94 -6.71
C LEU A 58 4.01 -2.13 -5.99
N ASP A 59 4.57 -3.31 -6.21
CA ASP A 59 4.21 -4.52 -5.48
C ASP A 59 5.30 -4.84 -4.45
N LEU A 60 4.95 -4.82 -3.16
CA LEU A 60 5.79 -5.20 -2.01
C LEU A 60 5.17 -6.38 -1.24
N ASN A 61 4.26 -7.13 -1.87
CA ASN A 61 3.60 -8.28 -1.28
C ASN A 61 4.63 -9.26 -0.70
N GLU A 62 4.36 -9.84 0.47
CA GLU A 62 5.25 -10.83 1.13
C GLU A 62 6.66 -10.32 1.49
N CYS A 63 6.88 -8.99 1.60
CA CYS A 63 8.10 -8.42 2.18
C CYS A 63 8.08 -8.41 3.72
N GLN A 64 8.18 -9.59 4.33
CA GLN A 64 7.98 -9.78 5.78
C GLN A 64 8.97 -9.02 6.70
N PHE A 65 10.17 -8.65 6.23
CA PHE A 65 11.12 -7.84 7.01
C PHE A 65 10.95 -6.33 6.80
N LEU A 66 10.10 -5.90 5.86
CA LEU A 66 9.79 -4.49 5.64
C LEU A 66 8.91 -3.99 6.78
N ASN A 67 9.42 -3.00 7.51
CA ASN A 67 8.78 -2.50 8.73
C ASN A 67 8.40 -1.01 8.68
N SER A 68 8.83 -0.29 7.64
CA SER A 68 8.47 1.10 7.35
C SER A 68 8.34 1.31 5.84
N VAL A 69 7.51 2.29 5.47
CA VAL A 69 7.29 2.75 4.08
C VAL A 69 7.73 4.21 3.88
N ASP A 70 8.53 4.77 4.79
CA ASP A 70 8.98 6.17 4.73
C ASP A 70 9.72 6.50 3.43
N GLY A 71 10.45 5.53 2.87
CA GLY A 71 11.15 5.66 1.59
C GLY A 71 10.21 5.89 0.38
N LEU A 72 8.90 5.67 0.53
CA LEU A 72 7.92 5.91 -0.53
C LEU A 72 7.45 7.37 -0.60
N ALA A 73 7.72 8.20 0.42
CA ALA A 73 7.13 9.53 0.60
C ALA A 73 7.33 10.51 -0.57
N ASN A 74 8.31 10.24 -1.45
CA ASN A 74 8.64 11.07 -2.60
C ASN A 74 8.33 10.40 -3.96
N LEU A 75 7.32 9.52 -4.01
CA LEU A 75 6.82 8.88 -5.24
C LEU A 75 5.49 9.50 -5.70
N PRO A 76 5.49 10.75 -6.23
CA PRO A 76 4.28 11.53 -6.43
C PRO A 76 3.29 10.93 -7.45
N ASN A 77 3.75 10.00 -8.29
CA ASN A 77 2.97 9.37 -9.34
C ASN A 77 2.46 7.97 -8.97
N LEU A 78 2.75 7.48 -7.74
CA LEU A 78 2.30 6.16 -7.32
C LEU A 78 0.77 6.11 -7.22
N THR A 79 0.15 5.23 -7.99
CA THR A 79 -1.31 5.02 -8.06
C THR A 79 -1.74 3.71 -7.41
N THR A 80 -0.91 2.66 -7.51
CA THR A 80 -1.21 1.33 -6.98
C THR A 80 -0.07 0.83 -6.10
N LEU A 81 -0.40 0.38 -4.90
CA LEU A 81 0.55 -0.13 -3.91
C LEU A 81 -0.01 -1.38 -3.21
N ASP A 82 0.71 -2.49 -3.29
CA ASP A 82 0.45 -3.67 -2.46
C ASP A 82 1.51 -3.80 -1.37
N LEU A 83 1.07 -3.76 -0.10
CA LEU A 83 1.89 -3.96 1.11
C LEU A 83 1.43 -5.21 1.89
N SER A 84 0.63 -6.07 1.28
CA SER A 84 0.09 -7.25 1.94
C SER A 84 1.21 -8.17 2.43
N HIS A 85 0.97 -8.84 3.56
CA HIS A 85 1.95 -9.73 4.20
C HIS A 85 3.29 -9.04 4.60
N CYS A 86 3.30 -7.71 4.74
CA CYS A 86 4.43 -6.97 5.32
C CYS A 86 4.31 -6.80 6.84
N ASN A 87 5.44 -6.59 7.52
CA ASN A 87 5.51 -6.33 8.96
C ASN A 87 5.56 -4.82 9.29
N ILE A 88 4.88 -4.01 8.47
CA ILE A 88 4.81 -2.55 8.60
C ILE A 88 4.10 -2.16 9.90
N LYS A 89 4.68 -1.19 10.62
CA LYS A 89 4.15 -0.72 11.91
C LYS A 89 3.28 0.52 11.81
N ASN A 90 3.54 1.33 10.79
CA ASN A 90 2.78 2.52 10.41
C ASN A 90 2.91 2.71 8.89
N ILE A 91 2.12 3.64 8.37
CA ILE A 91 2.08 4.00 6.95
C ILE A 91 2.22 5.51 6.75
N ASP A 92 2.92 6.20 7.66
CA ASP A 92 3.04 7.66 7.64
C ASP A 92 3.74 8.16 6.37
N GLY A 93 4.67 7.35 5.82
CA GLY A 93 5.30 7.58 4.53
C GLY A 93 4.33 7.69 3.34
N LEU A 94 3.07 7.26 3.48
CA LEU A 94 2.05 7.39 2.44
C LEU A 94 1.34 8.75 2.45
N ALA A 95 1.46 9.56 3.51
CA ALA A 95 0.60 10.72 3.76
C ALA A 95 0.55 11.80 2.66
N ASN A 96 1.55 11.83 1.77
CA ASN A 96 1.64 12.78 0.67
C ASN A 96 1.42 12.15 -0.71
N LEU A 97 1.12 10.85 -0.79
CA LEU A 97 0.93 10.12 -2.05
C LEU A 97 -0.47 10.36 -2.62
N THR A 98 -0.82 11.63 -2.85
CA THR A 98 -2.18 12.03 -3.25
C THR A 98 -2.65 11.46 -4.59
N SER A 99 -1.76 10.86 -5.39
CA SER A 99 -2.10 10.13 -6.61
C SER A 99 -2.54 8.69 -6.38
N LEU A 100 -2.39 8.17 -5.15
CA LEU A 100 -2.72 6.78 -4.82
C LEU A 100 -4.23 6.55 -4.93
N THR A 101 -4.60 5.55 -5.74
CA THR A 101 -5.99 5.15 -6.01
C THR A 101 -6.33 3.78 -5.41
N GLU A 102 -5.33 2.92 -5.26
CA GLU A 102 -5.48 1.53 -4.82
C GLU A 102 -4.39 1.17 -3.80
N LEU A 103 -4.81 0.64 -2.65
CA LEU A 103 -3.93 0.25 -1.56
C LEU A 103 -4.38 -1.06 -0.90
N HIS A 104 -3.45 -2.02 -0.82
CA HIS A 104 -3.67 -3.28 -0.11
C HIS A 104 -2.78 -3.40 1.13
N LEU A 105 -3.39 -3.66 2.28
CA LEU A 105 -2.74 -3.78 3.59
C LEU A 105 -3.16 -5.09 4.29
N ASN A 106 -3.35 -6.16 3.52
CA ASN A 106 -3.85 -7.43 4.05
C ASN A 106 -2.75 -8.14 4.83
N TYR A 107 -3.09 -8.79 5.95
CA TYR A 107 -2.16 -9.53 6.81
C TYR A 107 -0.98 -8.69 7.35
N CYS A 108 -1.16 -7.36 7.47
CA CYS A 108 -0.22 -6.45 8.11
C CYS A 108 -0.39 -6.47 9.65
N ASN A 109 -0.03 -7.59 10.27
CA ASN A 109 -0.32 -7.86 11.69
C ASN A 109 0.38 -6.92 12.70
N ALA A 110 1.33 -6.10 12.26
CA ALA A 110 1.99 -5.08 13.08
C ALA A 110 1.43 -3.67 12.91
N LEU A 111 0.52 -3.46 11.95
CA LEU A 111 -0.05 -2.15 11.63
C LEU A 111 -1.17 -1.79 12.60
N LYS A 112 -0.96 -0.73 13.39
CA LYS A 112 -1.89 -0.36 14.47
C LYS A 112 -2.85 0.78 14.13
N ASN A 113 -2.49 1.61 13.17
CA ASN A 113 -3.31 2.74 12.74
C ASN A 113 -3.10 3.00 11.25
N ILE A 114 -3.99 3.81 10.69
CA ILE A 114 -4.00 4.18 9.28
C ILE A 114 -4.07 5.69 9.08
N ASP A 115 -3.55 6.47 10.03
CA ASP A 115 -3.62 7.94 10.01
C ASP A 115 -2.95 8.54 8.77
N GLY A 116 -1.92 7.87 8.25
CA GLY A 116 -1.26 8.21 6.99
C GLY A 116 -2.18 8.22 5.75
N LEU A 117 -3.41 7.69 5.84
CA LEU A 117 -4.36 7.72 4.72
C LEU A 117 -5.17 9.01 4.62
N ALA A 118 -5.20 9.85 5.67
CA ALA A 118 -6.19 10.94 5.81
C ALA A 118 -6.20 11.99 4.68
N ASN A 119 -5.10 12.11 3.92
CA ASN A 119 -4.97 13.07 2.82
C ASN A 119 -5.00 12.41 1.43
N LEU A 120 -5.24 11.09 1.34
CA LEU A 120 -5.27 10.35 0.08
C LEU A 120 -6.60 10.54 -0.65
N ILE A 121 -6.88 11.78 -1.05
CA ILE A 121 -8.18 12.18 -1.60
C ILE A 121 -8.58 11.43 -2.87
N ASN A 122 -7.63 10.83 -3.60
CA ASN A 122 -7.89 10.04 -4.80
C ASN A 122 -8.01 8.54 -4.53
N LEU A 123 -7.86 8.09 -3.27
CA LEU A 123 -7.98 6.68 -2.92
C LEU A 123 -9.40 6.21 -3.22
N THR A 124 -9.53 5.23 -4.10
CA THR A 124 -10.81 4.64 -4.53
C THR A 124 -11.02 3.25 -3.96
N GLU A 125 -9.92 2.53 -3.69
CA GLU A 125 -9.90 1.16 -3.21
C GLU A 125 -8.91 0.99 -2.06
N LEU A 126 -9.39 0.39 -0.98
CA LEU A 126 -8.61 0.03 0.20
C LEU A 126 -9.01 -1.36 0.69
N THR A 127 -8.03 -2.24 0.88
CA THR A 127 -8.28 -3.55 1.52
C THR A 127 -7.43 -3.69 2.78
N ILE A 128 -8.07 -4.00 3.91
CA ILE A 128 -7.42 -4.31 5.18
C ILE A 128 -8.04 -5.59 5.73
N ALA A 129 -7.38 -6.72 5.51
CA ALA A 129 -7.87 -8.03 5.92
C ALA A 129 -6.87 -8.82 6.77
N GLY A 130 -7.31 -9.92 7.36
CA GLY A 130 -6.41 -10.97 7.84
C GLY A 130 -5.75 -10.72 9.19
N GLY A 131 -6.44 -10.04 10.12
CA GLY A 131 -5.96 -9.88 11.51
C GLY A 131 -5.21 -8.58 11.78
N CYS A 132 -5.28 -7.58 10.89
CA CYS A 132 -4.67 -6.28 11.15
C CYS A 132 -5.27 -5.65 12.43
N PRO A 133 -4.46 -5.28 13.45
CA PRO A 133 -4.95 -4.78 14.73
C PRO A 133 -5.33 -3.28 14.68
N VAL A 134 -5.75 -2.79 13.51
CA VAL A 134 -6.22 -1.42 13.33
C VAL A 134 -7.58 -1.28 14.01
N ASP A 135 -7.70 -0.35 14.96
CA ASP A 135 -8.90 -0.14 15.77
C ASP A 135 -9.60 1.20 15.52
N ASN A 136 -9.02 2.04 14.66
CA ASN A 136 -9.48 3.39 14.38
C ASN A 136 -9.46 3.66 12.88
N LEU A 137 -10.63 3.99 12.33
CA LEU A 137 -10.84 4.25 10.90
C LEU A 137 -11.09 5.73 10.59
N ASN A 138 -10.85 6.65 11.54
CA ASN A 138 -11.11 8.08 11.37
C ASN A 138 -10.40 8.70 10.15
N ALA A 139 -9.25 8.14 9.76
CA ALA A 139 -8.52 8.55 8.57
C ALA A 139 -9.36 8.43 7.28
N LEU A 140 -10.39 7.58 7.26
CA LEU A 140 -11.22 7.31 6.09
C LEU A 140 -12.41 8.28 5.94
N ILE A 141 -12.81 8.99 7.00
CA ILE A 141 -14.03 9.84 7.06
C ILE A 141 -14.05 10.93 5.98
N ASN A 142 -12.88 11.39 5.54
CA ASN A 142 -12.74 12.51 4.60
C ASN A 142 -12.14 12.07 3.27
N LEU A 143 -12.19 10.78 2.91
CA LEU A 143 -11.74 10.29 1.60
C LEU A 143 -12.93 10.32 0.62
N PRO A 144 -13.09 11.39 -0.19
CA PRO A 144 -14.32 11.63 -0.94
C PRO A 144 -14.54 10.63 -2.07
N ASN A 145 -13.48 9.96 -2.52
CA ASN A 145 -13.48 9.05 -3.65
C ASN A 145 -13.41 7.57 -3.24
N LEU A 146 -13.34 7.25 -1.94
CA LEU A 146 -13.26 5.87 -1.49
C LEU A 146 -14.58 5.16 -1.76
N THR A 147 -14.56 4.22 -2.70
CA THR A 147 -15.75 3.49 -3.17
C THR A 147 -15.71 1.99 -2.88
N ILE A 148 -14.50 1.44 -2.72
CA ILE A 148 -14.26 0.04 -2.42
C ILE A 148 -13.47 0.01 -1.12
N LEU A 149 -14.08 -0.55 -0.07
CA LEU A 149 -13.42 -0.83 1.19
C LEU A 149 -13.72 -2.27 1.58
N PHE A 150 -12.67 -3.06 1.71
CA PHE A 150 -12.77 -4.42 2.22
C PHE A 150 -12.09 -4.50 3.58
N LEU A 151 -12.88 -4.81 4.62
CA LEU A 151 -12.41 -5.02 5.98
C LEU A 151 -12.80 -6.44 6.40
N GLU A 152 -11.84 -7.31 6.66
CA GLU A 152 -12.11 -8.69 7.08
C GLU A 152 -11.19 -9.09 8.23
N GLY A 153 -11.77 -9.73 9.25
CA GLY A 153 -10.97 -10.29 10.35
C GLY A 153 -10.17 -9.24 11.12
N MET A 154 -10.69 -8.02 11.25
CA MET A 154 -10.08 -6.99 12.08
C MET A 154 -10.33 -7.29 13.56
N GLU A 155 -9.25 -7.51 14.33
CA GLU A 155 -9.34 -7.97 15.72
C GLU A 155 -10.22 -7.07 16.61
N SER A 156 -10.15 -5.76 16.38
CA SER A 156 -10.81 -4.75 17.20
C SER A 156 -12.30 -4.52 16.85
N PHE A 157 -12.77 -5.06 15.73
CA PHE A 157 -14.16 -4.90 15.28
C PHE A 157 -14.99 -6.18 15.42
N HIS A 158 -14.43 -7.24 16.01
CA HIS A 158 -15.13 -8.50 16.28
C HIS A 158 -16.37 -8.35 17.19
N ASP A 159 -16.44 -7.30 18.01
CA ASP A 159 -17.56 -7.01 18.92
C ASP A 159 -18.67 -6.16 18.28
N LEU A 160 -18.53 -5.76 17.02
CA LEU A 160 -19.63 -5.14 16.26
C LEU A 160 -20.62 -6.22 15.77
N GLU A 161 -21.13 -7.02 16.71
CA GLU A 161 -22.20 -7.99 16.47
C GLU A 161 -23.44 -7.24 15.92
N GLY A 162 -23.68 -7.37 14.62
CA GLY A 162 -24.91 -6.88 13.96
C GLY A 162 -24.70 -6.17 12.62
N HIS A 163 -23.45 -5.81 12.29
CA HIS A 163 -23.11 -5.27 10.97
C HIS A 163 -22.13 -6.22 10.31
N ASP A 164 -22.64 -7.00 9.36
CA ASP A 164 -21.84 -7.85 8.48
C ASP A 164 -20.87 -6.94 7.70
N LEU A 165 -19.68 -6.73 8.26
CA LEU A 165 -18.59 -5.96 7.67
C LEU A 165 -17.96 -6.70 6.48
N ASP A 166 -18.25 -8.01 6.35
CA ASP A 166 -17.56 -8.92 5.44
C ASP A 166 -17.88 -8.67 3.96
N MET A 167 -18.81 -7.76 3.63
CA MET A 167 -18.97 -7.25 2.26
C MET A 167 -19.91 -6.03 2.21
N TYR A 168 -19.39 -4.81 2.36
CA TYR A 168 -20.09 -3.62 1.87
C TYR A 168 -19.93 -3.49 0.33
N ASP A 169 -20.34 -4.54 -0.40
CA ASP A 169 -20.41 -4.52 -1.86
C ASP A 169 -21.73 -3.83 -2.28
N ARG A 170 -21.62 -2.58 -2.75
CA ARG A 170 -22.55 -1.90 -3.69
C ARG A 170 -23.89 -1.35 -3.20
N GLN A 171 -23.98 -0.66 -2.06
CA GLN A 171 -25.13 0.23 -1.87
C GLN A 171 -24.71 1.63 -1.38
N THR A 172 -24.33 2.46 -2.36
CA THR A 172 -24.11 3.92 -2.33
C THR A 172 -23.01 4.46 -1.40
N VAL A 173 -22.14 5.31 -1.96
CA VAL A 173 -21.05 6.02 -1.24
C VAL A 173 -21.56 6.82 -0.03
N SER A 174 -22.83 7.27 -0.06
CA SER A 174 -23.44 8.03 1.03
C SER A 174 -23.64 7.18 2.28
N ASP A 175 -24.21 5.98 2.13
CA ASP A 175 -24.45 5.07 3.27
C ASP A 175 -23.11 4.60 3.87
N PHE A 176 -22.10 4.45 3.02
CA PHE A 176 -20.75 4.06 3.40
C PHE A 176 -19.98 5.16 4.18
N GLN A 177 -19.98 6.41 3.71
CA GLN A 177 -19.38 7.53 4.44
C GLN A 177 -20.11 7.86 5.75
N GLU A 178 -21.41 7.54 5.82
CA GLU A 178 -22.20 7.63 7.04
C GLU A 178 -21.89 6.47 8.00
N PHE A 179 -21.61 5.28 7.48
CA PHE A 179 -21.15 4.11 8.24
C PHE A 179 -19.77 4.34 8.90
N ILE A 180 -18.79 4.92 8.20
CA ILE A 180 -17.47 5.21 8.80
C ILE A 180 -17.59 6.21 9.97
N LYS A 181 -18.56 7.15 9.93
CA LYS A 181 -18.75 8.14 11.02
C LYS A 181 -19.32 7.55 12.30
N ILE A 182 -19.90 6.36 12.26
CA ILE A 182 -20.53 5.70 13.41
C ILE A 182 -19.64 4.59 14.03
N LEU A 183 -18.50 4.29 13.40
CA LEU A 183 -17.40 3.50 13.97
C LEU A 183 -16.48 4.40 14.81
#